data_AF-A0A285HJD8-F1
#
_entry.id   AF-A0A285HJD8-F1
#
_cell.length_a   1.000
_cell.length_b   1.000
_cell.length_c   1.000
_cell.angle_alpha   90.00
_cell.angle_beta   90.00
_cell.angle_gamma   90.00
#
_symmetry.space_group_name_H-M   'P 1'
#
loop_
_entity.id
_entity.type
_entity.pdbx_description
1 polymer ?
#
loop_
_entity_poly.entity_id
_entity_poly.type
_entity_poly.pdbx_seq_one_letter_code
_entity_poly.pdbx_strand_id
1 'polypeptide(L)'
;MRKSLSTFIKKYSVAKMLQECGIEPDSIYTQGGVGEYVASCISGILSLEDALGLLIGVINNNEILLNNIKFKEPETALIPERDKKIESLSYWKEILEIKNNKIEKNIKKNLSNNEVLIEIGSKNILENITFDKDILSINLLKEESEGTEIAKLLNLFGSLWTKGLKIDWGKLYSGLSKKHISLPTYPFDKQRFWIEPTQEKTDKLLKQHDSQVNELNKLDVEQKVIEIWEEFLGEEDIKVNDNYFDLGGESLSAVEIVSELQNVFKIELALNEFMDLQTPKVIAEYIMKKIDFKSNNKLIGNEVVTKIQQGKLSIPIFLVHPAGGSILCYHQLKRYLSDNFTIYGIQFPESRIKEIGNLGLKEVAAEYVKELKKIRPEGPYLIGGYSFGGNAAYEMALQLEKAGDEVFDIFMMDSLAPMSYYKDNASRGNFVKAFPLVVDMYINHNLNSDFQVLTDKYYRGNDFGKMFDAMKEESFFTMNVAKEDMEKFFEIWEHNHRILGDSTVDNKFSGNIVMFNAVEKGVGLKKLLELLNTSDLPKEKWQTYIRGKMEIIDVPGDHFTLFGKETNIKELATKINSKLNFLVKKDD
;
A
#
# COMPACT_ATOMS: atom_id res chain seq x y z
N MET A 1 4.72 -25.74 -20.08
CA MET A 1 3.78 -26.47 -20.96
C MET A 1 2.39 -26.69 -20.33
N ARG A 2 2.21 -27.57 -19.33
CA ARG A 2 0.87 -27.86 -18.73
C ARG A 2 0.13 -26.60 -18.25
N LYS A 3 0.82 -25.69 -17.54
CA LYS A 3 0.26 -24.41 -17.08
C LYS A 3 -0.16 -23.52 -18.25
N SER A 4 0.67 -23.40 -19.29
CA SER A 4 0.41 -22.58 -20.47
C SER A 4 -0.77 -23.10 -21.30
N LEU A 5 -0.87 -24.42 -21.50
CA LEU A 5 -2.00 -25.07 -22.17
C LEU A 5 -3.31 -24.90 -21.38
N SER A 6 -3.27 -25.13 -20.06
CA SER A 6 -4.43 -24.92 -19.19
C SER A 6 -4.92 -23.48 -19.25
N THR A 7 -4.00 -22.51 -19.22
CA THR A 7 -4.32 -21.08 -19.34
C THR A 7 -4.92 -20.75 -20.71
N PHE A 8 -4.35 -21.30 -21.79
CA PHE A 8 -4.86 -21.11 -23.15
C PHE A 8 -6.30 -21.62 -23.26
N ILE A 9 -6.55 -22.86 -22.82
CA ILE A 9 -7.87 -23.49 -22.87
C ILE A 9 -8.89 -22.65 -22.11
N LYS A 10 -8.59 -22.28 -20.86
CA LYS A 10 -9.50 -21.45 -20.05
C LYS A 10 -9.85 -20.13 -20.74
N LYS A 11 -8.84 -19.37 -21.16
CA LYS A 11 -9.05 -18.04 -21.78
C LYS A 11 -9.78 -18.15 -23.13
N TYR A 12 -9.41 -19.13 -23.95
CA TYR A 12 -10.08 -19.41 -25.22
C TYR A 12 -11.55 -19.80 -25.02
N SER A 13 -11.85 -20.68 -24.07
CA SER A 13 -13.21 -21.10 -23.76
C SER A 13 -14.09 -19.94 -23.31
N VAL A 14 -13.58 -19.05 -22.45
CA VAL A 14 -14.36 -17.88 -22.02
C VAL A 14 -14.56 -16.89 -23.17
N ALA A 15 -13.53 -16.64 -23.98
CA ALA A 15 -13.65 -15.77 -25.16
C ALA A 15 -14.68 -16.31 -26.17
N LYS A 16 -14.69 -17.62 -26.43
CA LYS A 16 -15.68 -18.24 -27.33
C LYS A 16 -17.10 -18.18 -26.77
N MET A 17 -17.26 -18.40 -25.47
CA MET A 17 -18.56 -18.28 -24.83
C MET A 17 -19.10 -16.84 -24.86
N LEU A 18 -18.23 -15.83 -24.74
CA LEU A 18 -18.63 -14.42 -24.93
C LEU A 18 -19.15 -14.18 -26.35
N GLN A 19 -18.44 -14.67 -27.38
CA GLN A 19 -18.90 -14.61 -28.78
C GLN A 19 -20.25 -15.32 -28.97
N GLU A 20 -20.41 -16.53 -28.41
CA GLU A 20 -21.68 -17.26 -28.50
C GLU A 20 -22.84 -16.57 -27.77
N CYS A 21 -22.55 -15.77 -26.74
CA CYS A 21 -23.53 -14.94 -26.04
C CYS A 21 -23.78 -13.59 -26.73
N GLY A 22 -23.26 -13.38 -27.95
CA GLY A 22 -23.49 -12.19 -28.76
C GLY A 22 -22.54 -11.03 -28.51
N ILE A 23 -21.41 -11.27 -27.81
CA ILE A 23 -20.37 -10.26 -27.58
C ILE A 23 -19.31 -10.37 -28.67
N GLU A 24 -19.39 -9.48 -29.66
CA GLU A 24 -18.42 -9.38 -30.74
C GLU A 24 -17.52 -8.15 -30.52
N PRO A 25 -16.20 -8.31 -30.37
CA PRO A 25 -15.27 -7.18 -30.30
C PRO A 25 -15.11 -6.50 -31.67
N ASP A 26 -15.05 -5.17 -31.67
CA ASP A 26 -14.63 -4.40 -32.85
C ASP A 26 -13.11 -4.53 -33.06
N SER A 27 -12.38 -4.53 -31.95
CA SER A 27 -10.92 -4.68 -31.90
C SER A 27 -10.51 -5.57 -30.71
N ILE A 28 -9.46 -6.36 -30.89
CA ILE A 28 -8.88 -7.23 -29.85
C ILE A 28 -7.48 -6.72 -29.52
N TYR A 29 -7.21 -6.50 -28.23
CA TYR A 29 -5.88 -6.12 -27.76
C TYR A 29 -5.17 -7.31 -27.12
N THR A 30 -3.90 -7.51 -27.47
CA THR A 30 -3.08 -8.60 -26.93
C THR A 30 -2.13 -8.10 -25.86
N GLN A 31 -1.94 -8.90 -24.82
CA GLN A 31 -0.80 -8.76 -23.91
C GLN A 31 0.02 -10.04 -23.91
N GLY A 32 1.33 -9.89 -23.75
CA GLY A 32 2.35 -10.92 -23.87
C GLY A 32 2.06 -12.22 -23.15
N GLY A 33 2.69 -13.29 -23.64
CA GLY A 33 2.53 -14.65 -23.12
C GLY A 33 1.35 -15.37 -23.75
N VAL A 34 0.60 -16.15 -22.98
CA VAL A 34 -0.47 -17.03 -23.50
C VAL A 34 -1.65 -16.24 -24.12
N GLY A 35 -1.85 -14.99 -23.68
CA GLY A 35 -2.93 -14.12 -24.17
C GLY A 35 -2.85 -13.82 -25.67
N GLU A 36 -1.64 -13.64 -26.21
CA GLU A 36 -1.42 -13.36 -27.64
C GLU A 36 -1.87 -14.52 -28.55
N TYR A 37 -1.63 -15.77 -28.12
CA TYR A 37 -2.04 -16.96 -28.86
C TYR A 37 -3.56 -17.08 -28.89
N VAL A 38 -4.22 -16.77 -27.77
CA VAL A 38 -5.70 -16.79 -27.68
C VAL A 38 -6.28 -15.69 -28.56
N ALA A 39 -5.77 -14.46 -28.44
CA ALA A 39 -6.24 -13.32 -29.21
C ALA A 39 -6.06 -13.52 -30.72
N SER A 40 -4.93 -14.08 -31.16
CA SER A 40 -4.69 -14.41 -32.57
C SER A 40 -5.63 -15.50 -33.10
N CYS A 41 -6.11 -16.39 -32.22
CA CYS A 41 -7.09 -17.40 -32.57
C CYS A 41 -8.51 -16.84 -32.64
N ILE A 42 -8.87 -15.94 -31.71
CA ILE A 42 -10.17 -15.28 -31.67
C ILE A 42 -10.33 -14.26 -32.81
N SER A 43 -9.24 -13.60 -33.23
CA SER A 43 -9.23 -12.66 -34.35
C SER A 43 -9.20 -13.32 -35.74
N GLY A 44 -9.12 -14.65 -35.82
CA GLY A 44 -9.09 -15.40 -37.08
C GLY A 44 -7.70 -15.53 -37.75
N ILE A 45 -6.66 -14.87 -37.22
CA ILE A 45 -5.29 -14.94 -37.75
C ILE A 45 -4.74 -16.36 -37.69
N LEU A 46 -5.07 -17.11 -36.64
CA LEU A 46 -4.68 -18.51 -36.45
C LEU A 46 -5.91 -19.40 -36.26
N SER A 47 -5.90 -20.59 -36.86
CA SER A 47 -6.84 -21.64 -36.45
C SER A 47 -6.53 -22.11 -35.02
N LEU A 48 -7.49 -22.76 -34.34
CA LEU A 48 -7.23 -23.35 -33.02
C LEU A 48 -6.08 -24.36 -33.05
N GLU A 49 -6.02 -25.16 -34.12
CA GLU A 49 -4.96 -26.14 -34.34
C GLU A 49 -3.60 -25.46 -34.54
N ASP A 50 -3.55 -24.41 -35.37
CA ASP A 50 -2.33 -23.63 -35.61
C ASP A 50 -1.88 -22.87 -34.36
N ALA A 51 -2.79 -22.28 -33.58
CA ALA A 51 -2.47 -21.56 -32.35
C ALA A 51 -1.89 -22.51 -31.26
N LEU A 52 -2.48 -23.70 -31.12
CA LEU A 52 -1.96 -24.74 -30.22
C LEU A 52 -0.63 -25.31 -30.73
N GLY A 53 -0.52 -25.56 -32.04
CA GLY A 53 0.70 -26.01 -32.69
C GLY A 53 1.85 -25.01 -32.52
N LEU A 54 1.56 -23.72 -32.65
CA LEU A 54 2.51 -22.62 -32.44
C LEU A 54 2.93 -22.52 -30.97
N LEU A 55 1.97 -22.57 -30.02
CA LEU A 55 2.27 -22.55 -28.58
C LEU A 55 3.16 -23.73 -28.17
N ILE A 56 2.83 -24.94 -28.61
CA ILE A 56 3.60 -26.16 -28.31
C ILE A 56 4.95 -26.13 -29.02
N GLY A 57 4.98 -25.67 -30.28
CA GLY A 57 6.18 -25.54 -31.09
C GLY A 57 7.20 -24.58 -30.49
N VAL A 58 6.74 -23.40 -30.03
CA VAL A 58 7.59 -22.40 -29.35
C VAL A 58 8.11 -22.92 -28.00
N ILE A 59 7.25 -23.52 -27.17
CA ILE A 59 7.66 -24.06 -25.86
C ILE A 59 8.70 -25.18 -25.99
N ASN A 60 8.59 -26.02 -27.01
CA ASN A 60 9.47 -27.17 -27.22
C ASN A 60 10.60 -26.93 -28.23
N ASN A 61 10.69 -25.72 -28.78
CA ASN A 61 11.60 -25.40 -29.88
C ASN A 61 11.51 -26.39 -31.06
N ASN A 62 10.29 -26.79 -31.43
CA ASN A 62 10.05 -27.82 -32.46
C ASN A 62 9.82 -27.17 -33.83
N GLU A 63 10.87 -27.12 -34.65
CA GLU A 63 10.83 -26.45 -35.96
C GLU A 63 9.87 -27.08 -36.97
N ILE A 64 9.60 -28.39 -36.87
CA ILE A 64 8.66 -29.08 -37.77
C ILE A 64 7.24 -28.56 -37.55
N LEU A 65 6.84 -28.38 -36.29
CA LEU A 65 5.54 -27.79 -35.95
C LEU A 65 5.48 -26.32 -36.37
N LEU A 66 6.56 -25.57 -36.16
CA LEU A 66 6.63 -24.13 -36.49
C LEU A 66 6.56 -23.86 -38.01
N ASN A 67 7.13 -24.74 -38.83
CA ASN A 67 7.15 -24.55 -40.29
C ASN A 67 5.81 -24.83 -40.98
N ASN A 68 4.85 -25.43 -40.28
CA ASN A 68 3.54 -25.78 -40.83
C ASN A 68 2.42 -24.79 -40.44
N ILE A 69 2.75 -23.76 -39.64
CA ILE A 69 1.78 -22.77 -39.16
C ILE A 69 1.32 -21.87 -40.29
N LYS A 70 -0.01 -21.73 -40.43
CA LYS A 70 -0.62 -20.85 -41.44
C LYS A 70 -1.24 -19.64 -40.77
N PHE A 71 -0.83 -18.46 -41.21
CA PHE A 71 -1.41 -17.19 -40.81
C PHE A 71 -2.44 -16.73 -41.85
N LYS A 72 -3.53 -16.12 -41.38
CA LYS A 72 -4.56 -15.49 -42.21
C LYS A 72 -4.68 -14.01 -41.86
N GLU A 73 -5.31 -13.24 -42.76
CA GLU A 73 -5.74 -11.89 -42.44
C GLU A 73 -6.76 -11.92 -41.29
N PRO A 74 -6.71 -10.98 -40.34
CA PRO A 74 -7.64 -10.93 -39.22
C PRO A 74 -9.07 -10.68 -39.69
N GLU A 75 -10.00 -11.48 -39.17
CA GLU A 75 -11.44 -11.25 -39.28
C GLU A 75 -11.89 -10.13 -38.33
N THR A 76 -11.20 -9.98 -37.19
CA THR A 76 -11.37 -8.88 -36.23
C THR A 76 -10.05 -8.15 -36.05
N ALA A 77 -10.08 -6.81 -36.07
CA ALA A 77 -8.89 -6.00 -35.91
C ALA A 77 -8.10 -6.41 -34.65
N LEU A 78 -6.82 -6.75 -34.81
CA LEU A 78 -5.95 -7.17 -33.73
C LEU A 78 -4.88 -6.10 -33.51
N ILE A 79 -4.79 -5.61 -32.28
CA ILE A 79 -3.78 -4.64 -31.85
C ILE A 79 -2.72 -5.43 -31.06
N PRO A 80 -1.58 -5.78 -31.68
CA PRO A 80 -0.53 -6.51 -31.00
C PRO A 80 0.18 -5.62 -29.97
N GLU A 81 0.67 -6.23 -28.89
CA GLU A 81 1.51 -5.55 -27.90
C GLU A 81 2.78 -4.95 -28.53
N ARG A 82 3.32 -5.61 -29.57
CA ARG A 82 4.59 -5.26 -30.21
C ARG A 82 4.39 -4.59 -31.57
N ASP A 83 5.26 -3.65 -31.89
CA ASP A 83 5.35 -2.99 -33.21
C ASP A 83 6.05 -3.89 -34.26
N LYS A 84 5.63 -5.16 -34.33
CA LYS A 84 6.12 -6.19 -35.26
C LYS A 84 4.92 -6.92 -35.87
N LYS A 85 5.07 -7.39 -37.11
CA LYS A 85 4.02 -8.14 -37.83
C LYS A 85 3.76 -9.49 -37.15
N ILE A 86 2.54 -9.69 -36.66
CA ILE A 86 2.12 -10.90 -35.96
C ILE A 86 2.08 -12.13 -36.88
N GLU A 87 2.03 -11.90 -38.20
CA GLU A 87 2.07 -12.92 -39.26
C GLU A 87 3.50 -13.44 -39.55
N SER A 88 4.48 -13.11 -38.70
CA SER A 88 5.87 -13.55 -38.85
C SER A 88 6.28 -14.54 -37.76
N LEU A 89 6.91 -15.66 -38.12
CA LEU A 89 7.42 -16.63 -37.12
C LEU A 89 8.48 -16.03 -36.18
N SER A 90 9.19 -14.98 -36.61
CA SER A 90 10.14 -14.23 -35.77
C SER A 90 9.44 -13.46 -34.65
N TYR A 91 8.20 -12.99 -34.83
CA TYR A 91 7.38 -12.40 -33.75
C TYR A 91 7.21 -13.37 -32.58
N TRP A 92 6.92 -14.63 -32.90
CA TRP A 92 6.54 -15.67 -31.93
C TRP A 92 7.75 -16.29 -31.22
N LYS A 93 8.91 -16.38 -31.89
CA LYS A 93 10.15 -16.87 -31.27
C LYS A 93 10.66 -15.95 -30.15
N GLU A 94 10.36 -14.66 -30.21
CA GLU A 94 10.77 -13.67 -29.21
C GLU A 94 9.78 -13.51 -28.02
N ILE A 95 8.62 -14.17 -28.04
CA ILE A 95 7.60 -14.10 -26.96
C ILE A 95 8.14 -14.52 -25.58
N LEU A 96 9.18 -15.36 -25.56
CA LEU A 96 9.75 -15.89 -24.32
C LEU A 96 10.82 -14.98 -23.71
N GLU A 97 11.26 -13.92 -24.40
CA GLU A 97 12.36 -13.04 -23.99
C GLU A 97 11.92 -11.55 -23.88
N ILE A 98 11.49 -11.12 -22.67
CA ILE A 98 11.70 -9.77 -22.07
C ILE A 98 10.73 -8.56 -22.33
N LYS A 99 10.32 -7.94 -21.17
CA LYS A 99 10.02 -6.53 -20.69
C LYS A 99 9.02 -5.53 -21.34
N ASN A 100 8.20 -4.98 -20.43
CA ASN A 100 6.99 -4.14 -20.52
C ASN A 100 7.08 -2.66 -20.97
N ASN A 101 8.13 -2.17 -21.65
CA ASN A 101 8.36 -0.70 -21.70
C ASN A 101 7.80 0.08 -22.91
N LYS A 102 6.81 -0.40 -23.68
CA LYS A 102 6.28 0.33 -24.85
C LYS A 102 4.75 0.31 -25.05
N ILE A 103 3.98 0.12 -23.99
CA ILE A 103 2.54 -0.18 -24.08
C ILE A 103 1.68 1.05 -24.44
N GLU A 104 1.86 2.20 -23.80
CA GLU A 104 0.97 3.37 -24.01
C GLU A 104 1.03 3.96 -25.43
N LYS A 105 2.19 3.90 -26.08
CA LYS A 105 2.44 4.61 -27.34
C LYS A 105 1.78 3.93 -28.55
N ASN A 106 1.59 2.61 -28.49
CA ASN A 106 0.92 1.84 -29.54
C ASN A 106 -0.61 1.89 -29.42
N ILE A 107 -1.14 1.90 -28.19
CA ILE A 107 -2.58 1.97 -27.97
C ILE A 107 -3.15 3.31 -28.45
N LYS A 108 -2.49 4.44 -28.14
CA LYS A 108 -2.92 5.77 -28.59
C LYS A 108 -2.84 6.00 -30.11
N LYS A 109 -2.08 5.17 -30.84
CA LYS A 109 -1.83 5.36 -32.28
C LYS A 109 -2.86 4.65 -33.17
N ASN A 110 -3.53 3.61 -32.66
CA ASN A 110 -4.37 2.72 -33.48
C ASN A 110 -5.87 2.75 -33.13
N LEU A 111 -6.30 3.52 -32.11
CA LEU A 111 -7.72 3.61 -31.74
C LEU A 111 -8.42 4.71 -32.53
N SER A 112 -9.54 4.36 -33.18
CA SER A 112 -10.49 5.28 -33.79
C SER A 112 -11.78 5.36 -32.96
N ASN A 113 -12.65 6.34 -33.21
CA ASN A 113 -13.81 6.64 -32.34
C ASN A 113 -14.85 5.51 -32.29
N ASN A 114 -15.36 5.18 -31.09
CA ASN A 114 -16.49 4.29 -30.79
C ASN A 114 -16.28 2.79 -31.13
N GLU A 115 -15.27 2.14 -30.55
CA GLU A 115 -15.03 0.68 -30.71
C GLU A 115 -15.02 -0.06 -29.36
N VAL A 116 -15.62 -1.25 -29.30
CA VAL A 116 -15.57 -2.20 -28.18
C VAL A 116 -14.24 -2.97 -28.23
N LEU A 117 -13.40 -2.79 -27.20
CA LEU A 117 -12.05 -3.37 -27.12
C LEU A 117 -11.96 -4.49 -26.08
N ILE A 118 -11.74 -5.74 -26.51
CA ILE A 118 -11.55 -6.85 -25.58
C ILE A 118 -10.05 -7.06 -25.28
N GLU A 119 -9.68 -7.02 -24.00
CA GLU A 119 -8.30 -7.19 -23.51
C GLU A 119 -8.02 -8.61 -23.06
N ILE A 120 -7.19 -9.34 -23.79
CA ILE A 120 -6.83 -10.71 -23.43
C ILE A 120 -5.41 -10.73 -22.84
N GLY A 121 -5.31 -10.53 -21.51
CA GLY A 121 -4.02 -10.36 -20.81
C GLY A 121 -3.98 -10.89 -19.38
N SER A 122 -2.85 -10.76 -18.68
CA SER A 122 -2.67 -11.15 -17.27
C SER A 122 -2.51 -9.95 -16.32
N LYS A 123 -2.46 -8.72 -16.85
CA LYS A 123 -2.33 -7.48 -16.08
C LYS A 123 -3.40 -6.49 -16.56
N ASN A 124 -4.05 -5.75 -15.66
CA ASN A 124 -5.00 -4.69 -16.05
C ASN A 124 -4.21 -3.45 -16.50
N ILE A 125 -3.86 -3.38 -17.78
CA ILE A 125 -3.11 -2.23 -18.30
C ILE A 125 -4.06 -1.15 -18.81
N LEU A 126 -5.22 -1.53 -19.35
CA LEU A 126 -6.22 -0.56 -19.84
C LEU A 126 -7.03 0.13 -18.74
N GLU A 127 -7.19 -0.45 -17.53
CA GLU A 127 -7.78 0.28 -16.38
C GLU A 127 -6.89 1.44 -15.91
N ASN A 128 -5.58 1.39 -16.18
CA ASN A 128 -4.61 2.39 -15.75
C ASN A 128 -4.32 3.45 -16.82
N ILE A 129 -4.94 3.34 -18.00
CA ILE A 129 -4.81 4.32 -19.07
C ILE A 129 -6.15 5.04 -19.19
N THR A 130 -6.20 6.31 -18.80
CA THR A 130 -7.32 7.19 -19.11
C THR A 130 -7.41 7.36 -20.62
N PHE A 131 -8.47 6.82 -21.22
CA PHE A 131 -8.88 7.13 -22.58
C PHE A 131 -9.90 8.26 -22.53
N ASP A 132 -9.91 9.13 -23.53
CA ASP A 132 -10.94 10.17 -23.67
C ASP A 132 -12.36 9.58 -23.96
N LYS A 133 -12.53 8.25 -23.97
CA LYS A 133 -13.73 7.53 -24.47
C LYS A 133 -14.00 6.20 -23.74
N ASP A 134 -15.26 5.74 -23.80
CA ASP A 134 -15.78 4.52 -23.17
C ASP A 134 -15.17 3.24 -23.75
N ILE A 135 -14.07 2.75 -23.16
CA ILE A 135 -13.44 1.48 -23.52
C ILE A 135 -13.89 0.38 -22.55
N LEU A 136 -14.49 -0.68 -23.09
CA LEU A 136 -14.93 -1.86 -22.34
C LEU A 136 -13.85 -2.94 -22.24
N SER A 137 -12.88 -2.81 -21.34
CA SER A 137 -11.88 -3.88 -21.12
C SER A 137 -12.50 -5.09 -20.39
N ILE A 138 -12.22 -6.30 -20.89
CA ILE A 138 -12.66 -7.59 -20.34
C ILE A 138 -11.44 -8.44 -19.98
N ASN A 139 -11.03 -8.45 -18.71
CA ASN A 139 -9.95 -9.34 -18.27
C ASN A 139 -10.47 -10.76 -18.01
N LEU A 140 -10.03 -11.70 -18.85
CA LEU A 140 -10.35 -13.11 -18.73
C LEU A 140 -9.52 -13.76 -17.61
N LEU A 141 -10.12 -13.74 -16.40
CA LEU A 141 -9.74 -14.43 -15.15
C LEU A 141 -8.71 -13.71 -14.27
N LYS A 142 -9.20 -12.92 -13.32
CA LYS A 142 -8.46 -12.39 -12.16
C LYS A 142 -8.10 -13.56 -11.22
N GLU A 143 -6.81 -13.86 -11.05
CA GLU A 143 -6.35 -14.89 -10.08
C GLU A 143 -6.67 -14.49 -8.62
N GLU A 144 -6.94 -13.22 -8.34
CA GLU A 144 -6.95 -12.65 -6.97
C GLU A 144 -8.31 -12.10 -6.48
N SER A 145 -9.43 -12.74 -6.80
CA SER A 145 -10.71 -12.45 -6.10
C SER A 145 -11.27 -13.70 -5.46
N GLU A 146 -11.70 -13.61 -4.20
CA GLU A 146 -12.47 -14.66 -3.53
C GLU A 146 -13.79 -14.94 -4.29
N GLY A 147 -14.19 -16.21 -4.38
CA GLY A 147 -15.41 -16.64 -5.06
C GLY A 147 -15.19 -17.77 -6.08
N THR A 148 -16.27 -18.44 -6.48
CA THR A 148 -16.21 -19.52 -7.47
C THR A 148 -15.96 -18.97 -8.89
N GLU A 149 -15.33 -19.75 -9.77
CA GLU A 149 -15.11 -19.40 -11.18
C GLU A 149 -16.44 -19.00 -11.89
N ILE A 150 -17.54 -19.62 -11.50
CA ILE A 150 -18.90 -19.30 -11.99
C ILE A 150 -19.34 -17.90 -11.54
N ALA A 151 -19.10 -17.53 -10.29
CA ALA A 151 -19.46 -16.20 -9.79
C ALA A 151 -18.69 -15.10 -10.52
N LYS A 152 -17.39 -15.31 -10.77
CA LYS A 152 -16.55 -14.39 -11.56
C LYS A 152 -17.07 -14.22 -12.97
N LEU A 153 -17.47 -15.33 -13.60
CA LEU A 153 -18.05 -15.30 -14.93
C LEU A 153 -19.38 -14.56 -14.98
N LEU A 154 -20.28 -14.81 -14.03
CA LEU A 154 -21.58 -14.13 -13.96
C LEU A 154 -21.43 -12.63 -13.68
N ASN A 155 -20.46 -12.23 -12.85
CA ASN A 155 -20.13 -10.82 -12.62
C ASN A 155 -19.60 -10.15 -13.90
N LEU A 156 -18.80 -10.85 -14.69
CA LEU A 156 -18.37 -10.35 -15.99
C LEU A 156 -19.58 -10.10 -16.90
N PHE A 157 -20.46 -11.09 -17.10
CA PHE A 157 -21.68 -10.89 -17.91
C PHE A 157 -22.58 -9.76 -17.35
N GLY A 158 -22.74 -9.66 -16.03
CA GLY A 158 -23.49 -8.55 -15.41
C GLY A 158 -22.87 -7.17 -15.70
N SER A 159 -21.54 -7.06 -15.61
CA SER A 159 -20.80 -5.83 -15.93
C SER A 159 -20.95 -5.43 -17.41
N LEU A 160 -20.92 -6.40 -18.33
CA LEU A 160 -21.14 -6.15 -19.75
C LEU A 160 -22.56 -5.66 -20.04
N TRP A 161 -23.55 -6.26 -19.37
CA TRP A 161 -24.95 -5.90 -19.56
C TRP A 161 -25.26 -4.49 -19.05
N THR A 162 -24.73 -4.13 -17.88
CA THR A 162 -24.89 -2.79 -17.30
C THR A 162 -24.23 -1.70 -18.14
N LYS A 163 -23.18 -2.04 -18.89
CA LYS A 163 -22.54 -1.15 -19.87
C LYS A 163 -23.25 -1.12 -21.23
N GLY A 164 -24.47 -1.67 -21.31
CA GLY A 164 -25.36 -1.55 -22.47
C GLY A 164 -25.18 -2.61 -23.55
N LEU A 165 -24.31 -3.62 -23.33
CA LEU A 165 -24.16 -4.71 -24.29
C LEU A 165 -25.35 -5.66 -24.21
N LYS A 166 -25.84 -6.09 -25.37
CA LYS A 166 -26.89 -7.09 -25.47
C LYS A 166 -26.30 -8.48 -25.27
N ILE A 167 -26.74 -9.15 -24.22
CA ILE A 167 -26.29 -10.50 -23.87
C ILE A 167 -27.40 -11.50 -24.21
N ASP A 168 -27.07 -12.53 -24.97
CA ASP A 168 -27.94 -13.69 -25.15
C ASP A 168 -27.85 -14.60 -23.92
N TRP A 169 -28.66 -14.27 -22.90
CA TRP A 169 -28.82 -15.08 -21.70
C TRP A 169 -29.33 -16.50 -21.99
N GLY A 170 -30.03 -16.71 -23.11
CA GLY A 170 -30.50 -18.03 -23.52
C GLY A 170 -29.34 -18.97 -23.82
N LYS A 171 -28.29 -18.46 -24.46
CA LYS A 171 -27.04 -19.17 -24.75
C LYS A 171 -26.24 -19.45 -23.49
N LEU A 172 -26.05 -18.44 -22.64
CA LEU A 172 -25.29 -18.56 -21.39
C LEU A 172 -25.82 -19.69 -20.49
N TYR A 173 -27.15 -19.82 -20.43
CA TYR A 173 -27.79 -20.82 -19.59
C TYR A 173 -28.32 -22.05 -20.34
N SER A 174 -27.90 -22.24 -21.59
CA SER A 174 -28.30 -23.41 -22.38
C SER A 174 -27.84 -24.71 -21.71
N GLY A 175 -28.71 -25.71 -21.63
CA GLY A 175 -28.41 -27.01 -20.99
C GLY A 175 -28.50 -27.03 -19.45
N LEU A 176 -28.79 -25.91 -18.78
CA LEU A 176 -29.04 -25.88 -17.34
C LEU A 176 -30.53 -26.10 -17.03
N SER A 177 -30.84 -27.02 -16.10
CA SER A 177 -32.19 -27.17 -15.56
C SER A 177 -32.51 -26.01 -14.63
N LYS A 178 -33.37 -25.08 -15.07
CA LYS A 178 -33.73 -23.88 -14.32
C LYS A 178 -35.04 -24.07 -13.57
N LYS A 179 -35.11 -23.55 -12.34
CA LYS A 179 -36.38 -23.24 -11.69
C LYS A 179 -36.75 -21.80 -12.02
N HIS A 180 -37.90 -21.61 -12.66
CA HIS A 180 -38.48 -20.28 -12.80
C HIS A 180 -38.88 -19.80 -11.40
N ILE A 181 -38.40 -18.63 -11.02
CA ILE A 181 -38.78 -17.92 -9.81
C ILE A 181 -39.67 -16.77 -10.24
N SER A 182 -40.84 -16.62 -9.61
CA SER A 182 -41.70 -15.47 -9.86
C SER A 182 -40.98 -14.21 -9.39
N LEU A 183 -40.92 -13.19 -10.24
CA LEU A 183 -40.53 -11.86 -9.79
C LEU A 183 -41.61 -11.33 -8.82
N PRO A 184 -41.23 -10.51 -7.82
CA PRO A 184 -42.18 -9.82 -6.97
C PRO A 184 -43.16 -9.01 -7.83
N THR A 185 -44.46 -9.12 -7.59
CA THR A 185 -45.53 -8.52 -8.41
C THR A 185 -45.73 -7.02 -8.16
N TYR A 186 -44.69 -6.29 -7.78
CA TYR A 186 -44.83 -4.85 -7.54
C TYR A 186 -44.90 -4.11 -8.89
N PRO A 187 -45.99 -3.37 -9.18
CA PRO A 187 -46.07 -2.59 -10.40
C PRO A 187 -45.17 -1.35 -10.26
N PHE A 188 -44.17 -1.21 -11.11
CA PHE A 188 -43.46 0.06 -11.28
C PHE A 188 -44.45 1.11 -11.78
N ASP A 189 -44.59 2.19 -11.03
CA ASP A 189 -45.48 3.30 -11.37
C ASP A 189 -45.01 3.96 -12.68
N LYS A 190 -45.92 4.16 -13.65
CA LYS A 190 -45.56 4.61 -15.00
C LYS A 190 -45.46 6.13 -15.05
N GLN A 191 -44.49 6.72 -14.37
CA GLN A 191 -44.15 8.13 -14.57
C GLN A 191 -43.08 8.27 -15.66
N ARG A 192 -43.34 9.15 -16.63
CA ARG A 192 -42.39 9.49 -17.70
C ARG A 192 -41.74 10.83 -17.39
N PHE A 193 -40.41 10.86 -17.39
CA PHE A 193 -39.61 12.07 -17.27
C PHE A 193 -38.96 12.39 -18.63
N TRP A 194 -39.02 13.64 -19.07
CA TRP A 194 -38.30 14.15 -20.23
C TRP A 194 -37.09 14.95 -19.74
N ILE A 195 -35.93 14.71 -20.34
CA ILE A 195 -34.70 15.49 -20.11
C ILE A 195 -34.61 16.52 -21.23
N GLU A 196 -34.82 17.80 -20.90
CA GLU A 196 -34.54 18.92 -21.80
C GLU A 196 -33.07 19.33 -21.66
N PRO A 197 -32.30 19.53 -22.75
CA PRO A 197 -30.89 19.88 -22.67
C PRO A 197 -30.72 21.37 -22.37
N THR A 198 -30.38 21.73 -21.13
CA THR A 198 -30.04 23.13 -20.79
C THR A 198 -28.63 23.50 -21.25
N GLN A 199 -28.55 24.46 -22.17
CA GLN A 199 -27.33 24.91 -22.86
C GLN A 199 -26.52 25.99 -22.10
N GLU A 200 -26.78 26.26 -20.82
CA GLU A 200 -26.29 27.49 -20.15
C GLU A 200 -25.21 27.32 -19.06
N LYS A 201 -24.76 26.11 -18.70
CA LYS A 201 -23.80 25.93 -17.59
C LYS A 201 -22.31 25.99 -17.96
N THR A 202 -21.94 25.95 -19.24
CA THR A 202 -20.53 25.75 -19.64
C THR A 202 -19.66 27.01 -19.53
N ASP A 203 -20.22 28.21 -19.64
CA ASP A 203 -19.41 29.45 -19.69
C ASP A 203 -19.12 30.11 -18.33
N LYS A 204 -19.78 29.68 -17.25
CA LYS A 204 -19.55 30.24 -15.90
C LYS A 204 -18.44 29.54 -15.09
N LEU A 205 -18.10 28.30 -15.43
CA LEU A 205 -17.12 27.50 -14.68
C LEU A 205 -15.65 27.83 -15.01
N LEU A 206 -15.37 28.58 -16.08
CA LEU A 206 -14.01 28.81 -16.57
C LEU A 206 -13.32 30.11 -16.04
N LYS A 207 -13.90 30.83 -15.06
CA LYS A 207 -13.35 32.13 -14.60
C LYS A 207 -13.16 32.32 -13.09
N GLN A 208 -13.21 31.28 -12.26
CA GLN A 208 -13.08 31.44 -10.80
C GLN A 208 -12.10 30.48 -10.10
N HIS A 209 -11.04 30.03 -10.78
CA HIS A 209 -9.92 29.39 -10.11
C HIS A 209 -8.66 30.22 -10.19
N ASP A 210 -8.64 31.29 -9.39
CA ASP A 210 -7.41 31.84 -8.84
C ASP A 210 -7.70 32.44 -7.45
N SER A 211 -6.92 32.00 -6.46
CA SER A 211 -6.75 32.58 -5.11
C SER A 211 -7.81 32.27 -4.04
N GLN A 212 -7.49 31.36 -3.12
CA GLN A 212 -7.48 31.52 -1.64
C GLN A 212 -7.66 30.16 -0.94
N VAL A 213 -6.57 29.65 -0.36
CA VAL A 213 -6.61 28.54 0.60
C VAL A 213 -6.90 29.17 1.96
N ASN A 214 -8.15 29.12 2.41
CA ASN A 214 -8.53 29.39 3.80
C ASN A 214 -8.68 28.06 4.55
N GLU A 215 -8.32 28.06 5.83
CA GLU A 215 -8.42 26.92 6.76
C GLU A 215 -9.85 26.34 6.78
N LEU A 216 -9.98 25.06 6.42
CA LEU A 216 -11.26 24.33 6.47
C LEU A 216 -11.67 24.13 7.94
N ASN A 217 -12.83 24.67 8.33
CA ASN A 217 -13.42 24.38 9.63
C ASN A 217 -14.35 23.14 9.56
N LYS A 218 -14.66 22.51 10.70
CA LYS A 218 -15.47 21.28 10.75
C LYS A 218 -16.88 21.43 10.13
N LEU A 219 -17.52 22.60 10.29
CA LEU A 219 -18.83 22.86 9.70
C LEU A 219 -18.75 22.96 8.18
N ASP A 220 -17.65 23.47 7.63
CA ASP A 220 -17.46 23.56 6.17
C ASP A 220 -17.30 22.16 5.54
N VAL A 221 -16.62 21.23 6.23
CA VAL A 221 -16.48 19.84 5.76
C VAL A 221 -17.81 19.10 5.88
N GLU A 222 -18.53 19.25 6.99
CA GLU A 222 -19.88 18.66 7.15
C GLU A 222 -20.81 19.14 6.02
N GLN A 223 -20.85 20.43 5.74
CA GLN A 223 -21.67 21.00 4.68
C GLN A 223 -21.27 20.46 3.30
N LYS A 224 -19.98 20.34 3.03
CA LYS A 224 -19.49 19.84 1.76
C LYS A 224 -19.75 18.35 1.56
N VAL A 225 -19.73 17.55 2.63
CA VAL A 225 -20.16 16.13 2.59
C VAL A 225 -21.65 16.03 2.30
N ILE A 226 -22.47 16.89 2.91
CA ILE A 226 -23.92 16.97 2.66
C ILE A 226 -24.17 17.29 1.18
N GLU A 227 -23.52 18.32 0.62
CA GLU A 227 -23.68 18.69 -0.80
C GLU A 227 -23.36 17.53 -1.75
N ILE A 228 -22.30 16.77 -1.47
CA ILE A 228 -21.93 15.58 -2.24
C ILE A 228 -23.04 14.52 -2.11
N TRP A 229 -23.56 14.29 -0.90
CA TRP A 229 -24.65 13.34 -0.71
C TRP A 229 -25.93 13.75 -1.44
N GLU A 230 -26.30 15.03 -1.41
CA GLU A 230 -27.48 15.55 -2.12
C GLU A 230 -27.34 15.35 -3.64
N GLU A 231 -26.14 15.57 -4.19
CA GLU A 231 -25.84 15.36 -5.61
C GLU A 231 -25.96 13.88 -6.04
N PHE A 232 -25.39 12.95 -5.27
CA PHE A 232 -25.30 11.54 -5.67
C PHE A 232 -26.49 10.68 -5.19
N LEU A 233 -27.19 11.09 -4.13
CA LEU A 233 -28.43 10.42 -3.69
C LEU A 233 -29.67 11.02 -4.36
N GLY A 234 -29.59 12.25 -4.89
CA GLY A 234 -30.71 12.92 -5.53
C GLY A 234 -31.80 13.39 -4.55
N GLU A 235 -31.46 13.48 -3.26
CA GLU A 235 -32.33 13.97 -2.19
C GLU A 235 -31.89 15.38 -1.79
N GLU A 236 -32.85 16.29 -1.65
CA GLU A 236 -32.60 17.64 -1.12
C GLU A 236 -32.81 17.66 0.41
N ASP A 237 -32.18 18.59 1.13
CA ASP A 237 -32.38 18.83 2.57
C ASP A 237 -31.77 17.78 3.53
N ILE A 238 -30.74 17.04 3.12
CA ILE A 238 -30.05 16.03 3.96
C ILE A 238 -29.47 16.66 5.24
N LYS A 239 -29.75 16.06 6.40
CA LYS A 239 -29.23 16.52 7.70
C LYS A 239 -27.95 15.79 8.08
N VAL A 240 -27.14 16.46 8.88
CA VAL A 240 -25.79 15.99 9.27
C VAL A 240 -25.76 14.63 10.00
N ASN A 241 -26.87 14.21 10.61
CA ASN A 241 -26.98 12.92 11.31
C ASN A 241 -27.87 11.92 10.56
N ASP A 242 -28.31 12.22 9.35
CA ASP A 242 -29.13 11.29 8.58
C ASP A 242 -28.28 10.09 8.15
N ASN A 243 -28.87 8.90 8.25
CA ASN A 243 -28.18 7.66 7.96
C ASN A 243 -28.18 7.39 6.46
N TYR A 244 -27.01 7.04 5.91
CA TYR A 244 -26.82 6.71 4.50
C TYR A 244 -27.87 5.73 3.95
N PHE A 245 -28.17 4.67 4.71
CA PHE A 245 -29.10 3.62 4.28
C PHE A 245 -30.56 4.04 4.42
N ASP A 246 -30.87 4.87 5.42
CA ASP A 246 -32.23 5.39 5.63
C ASP A 246 -32.63 6.39 4.53
N LEU A 247 -31.64 7.05 3.94
CA LEU A 247 -31.78 7.91 2.75
C LEU A 247 -31.82 7.13 1.42
N GLY A 248 -31.82 5.79 1.46
CA GLY A 248 -31.88 4.95 0.27
C GLY A 248 -30.53 4.74 -0.44
N GLY A 249 -29.41 5.02 0.23
CA GLY A 249 -28.08 4.83 -0.33
C GLY A 249 -27.76 3.37 -0.66
N GLU A 250 -27.29 3.12 -1.88
CA GLU A 250 -26.92 1.79 -2.37
C GLU A 250 -25.40 1.64 -2.53
N SER A 251 -24.91 0.41 -2.74
CA SER A 251 -23.46 0.16 -2.87
C SER A 251 -22.82 0.86 -4.08
N LEU A 252 -23.60 1.25 -5.09
CA LEU A 252 -23.11 1.96 -6.28
C LEU A 252 -22.90 3.45 -6.00
N SER A 253 -23.90 4.14 -5.45
CA SER A 253 -23.78 5.54 -5.00
C SER A 253 -22.71 5.68 -3.92
N ALA A 254 -22.47 4.64 -3.11
CA ALA A 254 -21.40 4.63 -2.12
C ALA A 254 -20.01 4.68 -2.78
N VAL A 255 -19.81 4.00 -3.91
CA VAL A 255 -18.55 4.03 -4.66
C VAL A 255 -18.31 5.41 -5.26
N GLU A 256 -19.36 6.02 -5.83
CA GLU A 256 -19.31 7.35 -6.43
C GLU A 256 -19.04 8.44 -5.39
N ILE A 257 -19.77 8.40 -4.28
CA ILE A 257 -19.56 9.30 -3.13
C ILE A 257 -18.15 9.12 -2.57
N VAL A 258 -17.67 7.88 -2.39
CA VAL A 258 -16.30 7.65 -1.91
C VAL A 258 -15.28 8.23 -2.88
N SER A 259 -15.46 8.04 -4.19
CA SER A 259 -14.56 8.59 -5.19
C SER A 259 -14.54 10.12 -5.15
N GLU A 260 -15.70 10.76 -5.02
CA GLU A 260 -15.79 12.22 -4.98
C GLU A 260 -15.22 12.78 -3.67
N LEU A 261 -15.48 12.14 -2.53
CA LEU A 261 -14.87 12.50 -1.25
C LEU A 261 -13.34 12.41 -1.31
N GLN A 262 -12.79 11.36 -1.93
CA GLN A 262 -11.35 11.23 -2.15
C GLN A 262 -10.82 12.35 -3.07
N ASN A 263 -11.55 12.70 -4.12
CA ASN A 263 -11.17 13.74 -5.07
C ASN A 263 -11.18 15.14 -4.46
N VAL A 264 -12.25 15.50 -3.75
CA VAL A 264 -12.46 16.83 -3.16
C VAL A 264 -11.51 17.06 -1.99
N PHE A 265 -11.43 16.09 -1.06
CA PHE A 265 -10.68 16.26 0.18
C PHE A 265 -9.25 15.70 0.11
N LYS A 266 -8.87 15.08 -1.02
CA LYS A 266 -7.55 14.46 -1.23
C LYS A 266 -7.19 13.44 -0.16
N ILE A 267 -8.16 12.68 0.36
CA ILE A 267 -7.94 11.62 1.36
C ILE A 267 -8.01 10.22 0.73
N GLU A 268 -7.56 9.21 1.48
CA GLU A 268 -7.84 7.81 1.17
C GLU A 268 -8.94 7.30 2.10
N LEU A 269 -10.00 6.77 1.50
CA LEU A 269 -11.17 6.22 2.19
C LEU A 269 -11.61 4.96 1.43
N ALA A 270 -11.44 3.78 2.02
CA ALA A 270 -11.90 2.55 1.38
C ALA A 270 -13.43 2.40 1.48
N LEU A 271 -14.05 1.70 0.52
CA LEU A 271 -15.51 1.53 0.49
C LEU A 271 -16.03 0.85 1.78
N ASN A 272 -15.34 -0.17 2.28
CA ASN A 272 -15.72 -0.85 3.52
C ASN A 272 -15.66 0.10 4.73
N GLU A 273 -14.68 1.00 4.79
CA GLU A 273 -14.61 2.02 5.84
C GLU A 273 -15.78 3.01 5.72
N PHE A 274 -16.11 3.46 4.50
CA PHE A 274 -17.27 4.34 4.27
C PHE A 274 -18.58 3.71 4.74
N MET A 275 -18.78 2.41 4.52
CA MET A 275 -19.99 1.68 4.95
C MET A 275 -20.15 1.65 6.47
N ASP A 276 -19.06 1.73 7.22
CA ASP A 276 -19.07 1.83 8.68
C ASP A 276 -19.34 3.27 9.16
N LEU A 277 -19.08 4.27 8.31
CA LEU A 277 -19.27 5.70 8.58
C LEU A 277 -20.66 6.14 8.11
N GLN A 278 -21.67 5.85 8.92
CA GLN A 278 -23.07 5.85 8.48
C GLN A 278 -23.74 7.23 8.31
N THR A 279 -23.08 8.35 8.65
CA THR A 279 -23.69 9.70 8.62
C THR A 279 -22.70 10.77 8.13
N PRO A 280 -23.18 11.90 7.54
CA PRO A 280 -22.32 13.00 7.11
C PRO A 280 -21.41 13.53 8.22
N LYS A 281 -21.91 13.60 9.46
CA LYS A 281 -21.12 13.99 10.64
C LYS A 281 -19.90 13.09 10.86
N VAL A 282 -20.12 11.77 10.86
CA VAL A 282 -19.08 10.77 11.14
C VAL A 282 -18.07 10.72 9.99
N ILE A 283 -18.53 10.91 8.76
CA ILE A 283 -17.67 11.02 7.58
C ILE A 283 -16.83 12.30 7.63
N ALA A 284 -17.42 13.44 7.98
CA ALA A 284 -16.70 14.69 8.16
C ALA A 284 -15.67 14.59 9.30
N GLU A 285 -15.97 13.89 10.39
CA GLU A 285 -14.99 13.60 11.46
C GLU A 285 -13.84 12.71 10.98
N TYR A 286 -14.13 11.69 10.16
CA TYR A 286 -13.11 10.85 9.53
C TYR A 286 -12.24 11.65 8.54
N ILE A 287 -12.87 12.47 7.70
CA ILE A 287 -12.19 13.35 6.73
C ILE A 287 -11.33 14.35 7.48
N MET A 288 -11.85 15.05 8.48
CA MET A 288 -11.08 15.97 9.29
C MET A 288 -9.90 15.26 9.97
N LYS A 289 -10.07 14.02 10.44
CA LYS A 289 -8.97 13.23 11.02
C LYS A 289 -7.93 12.78 9.98
N LYS A 290 -8.33 12.50 8.74
CA LYS A 290 -7.44 12.08 7.62
C LYS A 290 -6.77 13.26 6.94
N ILE A 291 -7.49 14.36 6.78
CA ILE A 291 -6.94 15.66 6.42
C ILE A 291 -6.00 16.06 7.54
N ASP A 292 -6.37 16.01 8.82
CA ASP A 292 -5.42 16.20 9.93
C ASP A 292 -4.28 15.21 9.84
N PHE A 293 -4.42 13.97 9.37
CA PHE A 293 -3.27 13.07 9.17
C PHE A 293 -2.37 13.47 7.99
N LYS A 294 -2.94 14.01 6.89
CA LYS A 294 -2.20 14.47 5.69
C LYS A 294 -1.66 15.90 5.83
N SER A 295 -2.42 16.79 6.44
CA SER A 295 -2.06 18.14 6.86
C SER A 295 -1.16 18.07 8.08
N ASN A 296 -1.27 17.08 8.98
CA ASN A 296 -0.22 16.69 9.92
C ASN A 296 0.89 15.84 9.28
N ASN A 297 0.90 15.53 7.98
CA ASN A 297 2.19 15.28 7.30
C ASN A 297 2.83 16.59 6.79
N LYS A 298 2.12 17.72 6.93
CA LYS A 298 2.65 19.09 6.89
C LYS A 298 2.73 19.76 8.28
N LEU A 299 2.17 19.13 9.32
CA LEU A 299 1.96 19.62 10.70
C LEU A 299 2.18 18.54 11.79
N ILE A 300 2.84 17.42 11.49
CA ILE A 300 3.57 16.64 12.51
C ILE A 300 4.77 17.55 12.75
N GLY A 301 4.56 18.45 13.70
CA GLY A 301 5.29 19.69 13.79
C GLY A 301 6.79 19.47 13.94
N ASN A 302 7.53 20.56 13.85
CA ASN A 302 8.90 20.67 14.36
C ASN A 302 9.07 20.19 15.82
N GLU A 303 7.97 19.87 16.51
CA GLU A 303 7.94 19.31 17.85
C GLU A 303 8.52 17.90 17.86
N VAL A 304 9.64 17.77 18.57
CA VAL A 304 10.36 16.51 18.76
C VAL A 304 9.55 15.52 19.61
N VAL A 305 8.67 16.01 20.48
CA VAL A 305 7.89 15.18 21.41
C VAL A 305 6.40 15.47 21.26
N THR A 306 5.64 14.46 20.84
CA THR A 306 4.21 14.57 20.51
C THR A 306 3.39 13.66 21.43
N LYS A 307 2.28 14.17 21.97
CA LYS A 307 1.34 13.35 22.76
C LYS A 307 0.52 12.45 21.83
N ILE A 308 0.70 11.14 21.97
CA ILE A 308 -0.01 10.11 21.18
C ILE A 308 -1.35 9.72 21.85
N GLN A 309 -1.35 9.70 23.18
CA GLN A 309 -2.47 9.28 24.02
C GLN A 309 -2.47 10.03 25.35
N GLN A 310 -3.64 10.49 25.79
CA GLN A 310 -3.84 11.02 27.14
C GLN A 310 -4.40 9.90 28.02
N GLY A 311 -3.77 9.65 29.16
CA GLY A 311 -4.24 8.70 30.17
C GLY A 311 -4.53 9.37 31.52
N LYS A 312 -4.81 8.53 32.51
CA LYS A 312 -5.17 8.92 33.88
C LYS A 312 -4.00 8.84 34.86
N LEU A 313 -3.04 7.94 34.60
CA LEU A 313 -1.87 7.76 35.47
C LEU A 313 -0.91 8.94 35.34
N SER A 314 -0.23 9.24 36.46
CA SER A 314 0.60 10.43 36.63
C SER A 314 1.95 10.34 35.91
N ILE A 315 2.45 9.12 35.72
CA ILE A 315 3.73 8.82 35.07
C ILE A 315 3.49 8.50 33.58
N PRO A 316 3.90 9.38 32.66
CA PRO A 316 3.77 9.14 31.23
C PRO A 316 4.87 8.20 30.69
N ILE A 317 4.57 7.55 29.57
CA ILE A 317 5.50 6.72 28.79
C ILE A 317 6.06 7.56 27.65
N PHE A 318 7.38 7.60 27.49
CA PHE A 318 8.03 8.23 26.33
C PHE A 318 8.63 7.16 25.41
N LEU A 319 8.21 7.14 24.15
CA LEU A 319 8.62 6.15 23.15
C LEU A 319 9.40 6.80 22.01
N VAL A 320 10.67 6.46 21.86
CA VAL A 320 11.56 7.01 20.83
C VAL A 320 11.37 6.30 19.50
N HIS A 321 11.30 7.06 18.40
CA HIS A 321 11.13 6.55 17.05
C HIS A 321 12.14 5.45 16.66
N PRO A 322 11.77 4.50 15.76
CA PRO A 322 12.72 3.62 15.08
C PRO A 322 13.56 4.36 14.05
N ALA A 323 14.47 3.66 13.36
CA ALA A 323 15.47 4.30 12.49
C ALA A 323 14.87 5.19 11.38
N GLY A 324 13.64 4.93 10.94
CA GLY A 324 12.93 5.75 9.97
C GLY A 324 12.45 7.12 10.46
N GLY A 325 12.59 7.46 11.74
CA GLY A 325 12.30 8.80 12.28
C GLY A 325 10.86 9.04 12.74
N SER A 326 9.89 8.30 12.20
CA SER A 326 8.46 8.47 12.48
C SER A 326 7.98 7.69 13.71
N ILE A 327 6.98 8.22 14.42
CA ILE A 327 6.29 7.57 15.55
C ILE A 327 5.02 6.80 15.15
N LEU A 328 4.77 6.61 13.84
CA LEU A 328 3.55 5.97 13.32
C LEU A 328 3.30 4.57 13.91
N CYS A 329 4.36 3.79 14.15
CA CYS A 329 4.26 2.46 14.76
C CYS A 329 3.59 2.50 16.15
N TYR A 330 3.81 3.57 16.92
CA TYR A 330 3.19 3.75 18.24
C TYR A 330 1.72 4.18 18.16
N HIS A 331 1.30 4.84 17.09
CA HIS A 331 -0.12 5.10 16.83
C HIS A 331 -0.91 3.82 16.52
N GLN A 332 -0.26 2.79 15.99
CA GLN A 332 -0.88 1.48 15.85
C GLN A 332 -0.92 0.74 17.20
N LEU A 333 0.18 0.80 17.96
CA LEU A 333 0.28 0.18 19.29
C LEU A 333 -0.76 0.71 20.27
N LYS A 334 -1.02 2.03 20.26
CA LYS A 334 -1.97 2.68 21.19
C LYS A 334 -3.38 2.08 21.13
N ARG A 335 -3.77 1.49 19.98
CA ARG A 335 -5.10 0.87 19.81
C ARG A 335 -5.35 -0.30 20.77
N TYR A 336 -4.29 -0.89 21.31
CA TYR A 336 -4.35 -2.06 22.18
C TYR A 336 -3.70 -1.85 23.56
N LEU A 337 -3.07 -0.69 23.79
CA LEU A 337 -2.58 -0.32 25.11
C LEU A 337 -3.74 0.18 25.99
N SER A 338 -3.60 0.03 27.31
CA SER A 338 -4.59 0.59 28.24
C SER A 338 -4.69 2.10 28.09
N ASP A 339 -5.93 2.60 28.13
CA ASP A 339 -6.27 4.03 28.17
C ASP A 339 -5.81 4.74 29.45
N ASN A 340 -5.34 4.01 30.46
CA ASN A 340 -4.78 4.57 31.68
C ASN A 340 -3.43 5.27 31.44
N PHE A 341 -2.67 4.88 30.43
CA PHE A 341 -1.33 5.42 30.19
C PHE A 341 -1.37 6.70 29.33
N THR A 342 -0.69 7.75 29.80
CA THR A 342 -0.31 8.87 28.94
C THR A 342 0.92 8.47 28.13
N ILE A 343 0.87 8.62 26.80
CA ILE A 343 1.95 8.19 25.89
C ILE A 343 2.41 9.38 25.06
N TYR A 344 3.70 9.64 25.08
CA TYR A 344 4.39 10.56 24.20
C TYR A 344 5.29 9.79 23.23
N GLY A 345 5.22 10.15 21.95
CA GLY A 345 6.19 9.73 20.94
C GLY A 345 7.28 10.77 20.80
N ILE A 346 8.53 10.32 20.70
CA ILE A 346 9.67 11.17 20.38
C ILE A 346 10.07 10.87 18.95
N GLN A 347 9.89 11.84 18.06
CA GLN A 347 10.12 11.73 16.62
C GLN A 347 11.39 12.45 16.19
N PHE A 348 11.93 12.07 15.05
CA PHE A 348 13.03 12.79 14.43
C PHE A 348 12.51 14.13 13.87
N PRO A 349 13.12 15.28 14.19
CA PRO A 349 12.65 16.56 13.66
C PRO A 349 13.16 16.76 12.23
N GLU A 350 12.38 16.31 11.25
CA GLU A 350 12.76 16.25 9.82
C GLU A 350 13.26 17.59 9.26
N SER A 351 12.68 18.70 9.69
CA SER A 351 13.09 20.05 9.27
C SER A 351 14.53 20.41 9.67
N ARG A 352 15.06 19.74 10.70
CA ARG A 352 16.42 19.93 11.24
C ARG A 352 17.38 18.84 10.80
N ILE A 353 17.05 18.04 9.77
CA ILE A 353 17.92 16.95 9.29
C ILE A 353 19.34 17.41 8.94
N LYS A 354 19.52 18.62 8.40
CA LYS A 354 20.85 19.17 8.10
C LYS A 354 21.66 19.53 9.35
N GLU A 355 20.97 19.91 10.42
CA GLU A 355 21.60 20.23 11.71
C GLU A 355 21.95 18.95 12.47
N ILE A 356 20.98 18.01 12.53
CA ILE A 356 21.09 16.77 13.31
C ILE A 356 21.88 15.70 12.55
N GLY A 357 21.90 15.73 11.22
CA GLY A 357 22.55 14.73 10.37
C GLY A 357 24.06 14.58 10.60
N ASN A 358 24.68 15.52 11.32
CA ASN A 358 26.10 15.50 11.70
C ASN A 358 26.33 15.15 13.19
N LEU A 359 25.27 14.95 13.96
CA LEU A 359 25.34 14.64 15.39
C LEU A 359 25.54 13.14 15.61
N GLY A 360 26.16 12.77 16.73
CA GLY A 360 26.21 11.38 17.20
C GLY A 360 25.00 11.04 18.05
N LEU A 361 24.90 9.76 18.45
CA LEU A 361 23.79 9.27 19.28
C LEU A 361 23.63 10.05 20.59
N LYS A 362 24.75 10.44 21.22
CA LYS A 362 24.75 11.19 22.49
C LYS A 362 24.12 12.57 22.33
N GLU A 363 24.47 13.28 21.26
CA GLU A 363 23.95 14.61 20.97
C GLU A 363 22.48 14.56 20.54
N VAL A 364 22.09 13.55 19.74
CA VAL A 364 20.67 13.31 19.39
C VAL A 364 19.84 13.05 20.65
N ALA A 365 20.31 12.16 21.52
CA ALA A 365 19.64 11.87 22.79
C ALA A 365 19.56 13.10 23.70
N ALA A 366 20.57 13.98 23.69
CA ALA A 366 20.55 15.23 24.47
C ALA A 366 19.46 16.20 23.98
N GLU A 367 19.27 16.32 22.67
CA GLU A 367 18.14 17.08 22.11
C GLU A 367 16.80 16.46 22.54
N TYR A 368 16.69 15.14 22.56
CA TYR A 368 15.45 14.47 22.99
C TYR A 368 15.18 14.66 24.48
N VAL A 369 16.20 14.54 25.34
CA VAL A 369 16.10 14.82 26.77
C VAL A 369 15.68 16.26 27.03
N LYS A 370 16.25 17.22 26.30
CA LYS A 370 15.90 18.64 26.41
C LYS A 370 14.43 18.88 26.12
N GLU A 371 13.88 18.29 25.06
CA GLU A 371 12.48 18.44 24.68
C GLU A 371 11.54 17.67 25.63
N LEU A 372 11.95 16.47 26.05
CA LEU A 372 11.25 15.68 27.06
C LEU A 372 11.12 16.45 28.39
N LYS A 373 12.19 17.13 28.83
CA LYS A 373 12.19 17.91 30.08
C LYS A 373 11.27 19.13 30.07
N LYS A 374 10.88 19.64 28.90
CA LYS A 374 9.85 20.69 28.81
C LYS A 374 8.48 20.18 29.22
N ILE A 375 8.21 18.90 28.99
CA ILE A 375 6.95 18.24 29.34
C ILE A 375 6.99 17.74 30.78
N ARG A 376 8.12 17.15 31.18
CA ARG A 376 8.34 16.61 32.52
C ARG A 376 9.73 17.02 33.02
N PRO A 377 9.84 18.09 33.84
CA PRO A 377 11.14 18.62 34.26
C PRO A 377 11.97 17.68 35.15
N GLU A 378 11.28 16.88 35.97
CA GLU A 378 11.88 15.97 36.95
C GLU A 378 11.28 14.56 36.83
N GLY A 379 12.07 13.55 37.19
CA GLY A 379 11.67 12.15 37.23
C GLY A 379 10.49 11.84 38.19
N PRO A 380 10.09 10.57 38.31
CA PRO A 380 10.66 9.44 37.59
C PRO A 380 10.25 9.41 36.11
N TYR A 381 11.13 8.89 35.26
CA TYR A 381 10.86 8.69 33.84
C TYR A 381 10.62 7.22 33.50
N LEU A 382 9.71 7.02 32.55
CA LEU A 382 9.48 5.74 31.90
C LEU A 382 9.71 5.91 30.40
N ILE A 383 10.81 5.34 29.91
CA ILE A 383 11.28 5.56 28.54
C ILE A 383 11.50 4.24 27.82
N GLY A 384 11.34 4.25 26.51
CA GLY A 384 11.54 3.07 25.70
C GLY A 384 11.58 3.37 24.21
N GLY A 385 11.69 2.32 23.41
CA GLY A 385 11.63 2.46 21.96
C GLY A 385 11.80 1.14 21.20
N TYR A 386 11.39 1.18 19.95
CA TYR A 386 11.51 0.10 18.99
C TYR A 386 12.75 0.29 18.10
N SER A 387 13.50 -0.78 17.88
CA SER A 387 14.68 -0.79 17.02
C SER A 387 15.73 0.26 17.45
N PHE A 388 16.10 1.21 16.59
CA PHE A 388 16.92 2.38 16.95
C PHE A 388 16.46 3.07 18.23
N GLY A 389 15.14 3.20 18.43
CA GLY A 389 14.56 3.89 19.57
C GLY A 389 14.96 3.31 20.92
N GLY A 390 15.24 2.01 21.01
CA GLY A 390 15.75 1.40 22.25
C GLY A 390 17.16 1.87 22.59
N ASN A 391 18.04 2.02 21.59
CA ASN A 391 19.41 2.53 21.78
C ASN A 391 19.39 4.03 22.16
N ALA A 392 18.56 4.82 21.48
CA ALA A 392 18.37 6.23 21.83
C ALA A 392 17.77 6.39 23.23
N ALA A 393 16.74 5.62 23.59
CA ALA A 393 16.14 5.62 24.92
C ALA A 393 17.16 5.23 26.01
N TYR A 394 18.04 4.27 25.73
CA TYR A 394 19.13 3.91 26.64
C TYR A 394 20.10 5.07 26.90
N GLU A 395 20.54 5.75 25.85
CA GLU A 395 21.42 6.92 26.00
C GLU A 395 20.71 8.07 26.73
N MET A 396 19.43 8.32 26.43
CA MET A 396 18.61 9.28 27.18
C MET A 396 18.56 8.91 28.67
N ALA A 397 18.41 7.62 29.01
CA ALA A 397 18.40 7.12 30.38
C ALA A 397 19.69 7.48 31.12
N LEU A 398 20.83 7.23 30.48
CA LEU A 398 22.15 7.55 31.05
C LEU A 398 22.30 9.05 31.34
N GLN A 399 21.81 9.89 30.44
CA GLN A 399 21.88 11.35 30.61
C GLN A 399 20.95 11.85 31.73
N LEU A 400 19.76 11.26 31.85
CA LEU A 400 18.81 11.55 32.92
C LEU A 400 19.35 11.10 34.30
N GLU A 401 19.88 9.88 34.42
CA GLU A 401 20.53 9.41 35.66
C GLU A 401 21.72 10.28 36.05
N LYS A 402 22.55 10.69 35.07
CA LYS A 402 23.67 11.60 35.30
C LYS A 402 23.20 12.97 35.78
N ALA A 403 22.02 13.42 35.37
CA ALA A 403 21.39 14.66 35.85
C ALA A 403 20.73 14.51 37.23
N GLY A 404 20.72 13.30 37.82
CA GLY A 404 20.15 13.01 39.14
C GLY A 404 18.69 12.61 39.11
N ASP A 405 18.10 12.41 37.94
CA ASP A 405 16.71 11.96 37.80
C ASP A 405 16.57 10.44 37.96
N GLU A 406 15.45 10.00 38.54
CA GLU A 406 15.07 8.58 38.55
C GLU A 406 14.52 8.15 37.18
N VAL A 407 14.96 6.99 36.70
CA VAL A 407 14.40 6.31 35.52
C VAL A 407 14.06 4.88 35.96
N PHE A 408 12.82 4.44 35.72
CA PHE A 408 12.35 3.13 36.21
C PHE A 408 13.04 1.95 35.49
N ASP A 409 12.44 1.53 34.38
CA ASP A 409 12.96 0.49 33.50
C ASP A 409 12.96 1.06 32.07
N ILE A 410 13.89 0.60 31.24
CA ILE A 410 13.87 0.92 29.81
C ILE A 410 13.11 -0.19 29.08
N PHE A 411 12.10 0.19 28.30
CA PHE A 411 11.32 -0.74 27.48
C PHE A 411 11.88 -0.77 26.07
N MET A 412 12.44 -1.90 25.67
CA MET A 412 13.01 -2.09 24.33
C MET A 412 12.16 -3.05 23.53
N MET A 413 11.86 -2.70 22.28
CA MET A 413 11.16 -3.58 21.34
C MET A 413 12.16 -3.95 20.26
N ASP A 414 12.58 -5.21 20.29
CA ASP A 414 13.50 -5.85 19.35
C ASP A 414 14.78 -5.04 19.00
N SER A 415 15.36 -4.35 19.98
CA SER A 415 16.55 -3.51 19.79
C SER A 415 17.84 -4.33 19.93
N LEU A 416 18.80 -4.18 19.01
CA LEU A 416 20.13 -4.82 19.14
C LEU A 416 21.02 -4.00 20.07
N ALA A 417 21.92 -4.68 20.78
CA ALA A 417 22.86 -4.05 21.71
C ALA A 417 23.94 -3.26 20.94
N PRO A 418 24.56 -2.21 21.54
CA PRO A 418 25.57 -1.36 20.90
C PRO A 418 26.71 -2.14 20.22
N MET A 419 27.36 -3.07 20.94
CA MET A 419 27.48 -4.47 20.55
C MET A 419 27.60 -4.85 19.06
N SER A 420 26.42 -4.84 18.45
CA SER A 420 26.08 -5.36 17.15
C SER A 420 26.50 -4.44 16.02
N TYR A 421 26.77 -3.16 16.30
CA TYR A 421 27.04 -2.14 15.31
C TYR A 421 28.56 -1.87 15.26
N TYR A 422 29.18 -2.04 14.09
CA TYR A 422 30.62 -1.86 13.92
C TYR A 422 30.97 -0.41 13.51
N LYS A 423 32.08 0.13 14.05
CA LYS A 423 32.60 1.47 13.73
C LYS A 423 32.90 1.70 12.25
N ASP A 424 33.37 0.66 11.56
CA ASP A 424 33.50 0.67 10.09
C ASP A 424 32.11 0.47 9.48
N ASN A 425 31.28 1.51 9.61
CA ASN A 425 29.90 1.52 9.17
C ASN A 425 29.79 1.19 7.68
N ALA A 426 28.67 0.57 7.31
CA ALA A 426 28.31 0.32 5.92
C ALA A 426 28.46 1.59 5.04
N SER A 427 29.03 1.45 3.85
CA SER A 427 29.17 2.59 2.91
C SER A 427 27.81 3.14 2.50
N ARG A 428 27.71 4.39 2.03
CA ARG A 428 26.41 4.92 1.52
C ARG A 428 25.83 4.00 0.44
N GLY A 429 26.68 3.43 -0.41
CA GLY A 429 26.29 2.44 -1.40
C GLY A 429 25.66 1.18 -0.78
N ASN A 430 26.14 0.73 0.37
CA ASN A 430 25.49 -0.38 1.08
C ASN A 430 24.07 0.00 1.54
N PHE A 431 23.87 1.22 2.07
CA PHE A 431 22.54 1.72 2.43
C PHE A 431 21.62 1.82 1.21
N VAL A 432 22.11 2.39 0.10
CA VAL A 432 21.37 2.46 -1.18
C VAL A 432 21.00 1.05 -1.66
N LYS A 433 21.92 0.08 -1.54
CA LYS A 433 21.67 -1.32 -1.91
C LYS A 433 20.66 -2.00 -1.00
N ALA A 434 20.64 -1.66 0.28
CA ALA A 434 19.73 -2.23 1.28
C ALA A 434 18.33 -1.63 1.24
N PHE A 435 18.17 -0.41 0.75
CA PHE A 435 16.92 0.35 0.81
C PHE A 435 15.68 -0.37 0.23
N PRO A 436 15.76 -1.09 -0.92
CA PRO A 436 14.61 -1.83 -1.41
C PRO A 436 14.10 -2.90 -0.43
N LEU A 437 14.97 -3.54 0.37
CA LEU A 437 14.52 -4.48 1.42
C LEU A 437 13.70 -3.77 2.48
N VAL A 438 14.14 -2.57 2.88
CA VAL A 438 13.43 -1.78 3.89
C VAL A 438 12.05 -1.42 3.38
N VAL A 439 11.93 -0.96 2.13
CA VAL A 439 10.64 -0.63 1.52
C VAL A 439 9.74 -1.88 1.42
N ASP A 440 10.27 -3.02 0.98
CA ASP A 440 9.47 -4.24 0.85
C ASP A 440 8.93 -4.72 2.20
N MET A 441 9.78 -4.72 3.22
CA MET A 441 9.45 -5.20 4.56
C MET A 441 8.53 -4.23 5.32
N TYR A 442 8.71 -2.91 5.13
CA TYR A 442 8.01 -1.88 5.89
C TYR A 442 6.72 -1.39 5.22
N ILE A 443 6.69 -1.32 3.88
CA ILE A 443 5.56 -0.78 3.10
C ILE A 443 4.72 -1.89 2.50
N ASN A 444 5.34 -2.89 1.87
CA ASN A 444 4.61 -3.91 1.13
C ASN A 444 4.25 -5.15 1.98
N HIS A 445 4.90 -5.31 3.15
CA HIS A 445 4.81 -6.50 4.01
C HIS A 445 5.01 -7.84 3.27
N ASN A 446 5.68 -7.78 2.12
CA ASN A 446 5.95 -8.92 1.27
C ASN A 446 7.43 -9.31 1.42
N LEU A 447 7.71 -10.60 1.22
CA LEU A 447 9.06 -11.16 1.20
C LEU A 447 9.33 -11.71 -0.21
N ASN A 448 9.04 -10.93 -1.25
CA ASN A 448 9.22 -11.42 -2.61
C ASN A 448 10.68 -11.27 -3.06
N SER A 449 11.19 -12.35 -3.62
CA SER A 449 12.57 -12.65 -3.99
C SER A 449 13.21 -11.74 -5.06
N ASP A 450 12.54 -10.67 -5.48
CA ASP A 450 12.98 -9.81 -6.60
C ASP A 450 14.05 -8.79 -6.21
N PHE A 451 14.41 -8.71 -4.92
CA PHE A 451 15.51 -7.88 -4.43
C PHE A 451 16.83 -8.10 -5.18
N GLN A 452 17.15 -9.37 -5.51
CA GLN A 452 18.41 -9.71 -6.20
C GLN A 452 18.45 -9.08 -7.60
N VAL A 453 17.30 -9.04 -8.28
CA VAL A 453 17.15 -8.48 -9.64
C VAL A 453 17.41 -6.98 -9.63
N LEU A 454 16.92 -6.26 -8.61
CA LEU A 454 17.16 -4.82 -8.45
C LEU A 454 18.63 -4.52 -8.16
N THR A 455 19.24 -5.24 -7.21
CA THR A 455 20.63 -4.98 -6.83
C THR A 455 21.62 -5.31 -7.93
N ASP A 456 21.39 -6.36 -8.71
CA ASP A 456 22.33 -6.80 -9.73
C ASP A 456 22.23 -5.95 -11.02
N LYS A 457 21.05 -5.40 -11.31
CA LYS A 457 20.77 -4.66 -12.54
C LYS A 457 21.00 -3.15 -12.41
N TYR A 458 20.60 -2.55 -11.28
CA TYR A 458 20.47 -1.10 -11.15
C TYR A 458 21.34 -0.46 -10.08
N TYR A 459 22.03 -1.25 -9.25
CA TYR A 459 22.97 -0.68 -8.29
C TYR A 459 24.09 0.08 -9.02
N ARG A 460 24.26 1.35 -8.65
CA ARG A 460 25.26 2.28 -9.20
C ARG A 460 26.00 3.02 -8.07
N GLY A 461 26.41 2.30 -7.04
CA GLY A 461 27.15 2.89 -5.91
C GLY A 461 26.26 3.72 -5.00
N ASN A 462 26.64 4.98 -4.75
CA ASN A 462 26.03 5.86 -3.73
C ASN A 462 24.79 6.64 -4.21
N ASP A 463 24.29 6.37 -5.43
CA ASP A 463 23.23 7.15 -6.07
C ASP A 463 21.83 6.65 -5.68
N PHE A 464 21.26 7.26 -4.64
CA PHE A 464 19.89 7.00 -4.20
C PHE A 464 18.86 7.31 -5.29
N GLY A 465 19.05 8.41 -6.03
CA GLY A 465 18.12 8.84 -7.06
C GLY A 465 17.91 7.79 -8.14
N LYS A 466 19.00 7.17 -8.63
CA LYS A 466 18.91 6.06 -9.58
C LYS A 466 18.27 4.81 -9.00
N MET A 467 18.53 4.49 -7.73
CA MET A 467 17.87 3.37 -7.07
C MET A 467 16.37 3.60 -6.96
N PHE A 468 15.94 4.80 -6.54
CA PHE A 468 14.54 5.18 -6.47
C PHE A 468 13.86 5.09 -7.84
N ASP A 469 14.50 5.64 -8.89
CA ASP A 469 13.95 5.59 -10.25
C ASP A 469 13.81 4.13 -10.72
N ALA A 470 14.78 3.26 -10.43
CA ALA A 470 14.69 1.82 -10.73
C ALA A 470 13.59 1.10 -9.93
N MET A 471 13.42 1.41 -8.64
CA MET A 471 12.32 0.86 -7.84
C MET A 471 10.96 1.29 -8.40
N LYS A 472 10.85 2.55 -8.87
CA LYS A 472 9.63 3.04 -9.52
C LYS A 472 9.36 2.33 -10.85
N GLU A 473 10.39 2.14 -11.67
CA GLU A 473 10.28 1.40 -12.95
C GLU A 473 9.83 -0.06 -12.74
N GLU A 474 10.28 -0.72 -11.67
CA GLU A 474 9.91 -2.09 -11.34
C GLU A 474 8.63 -2.18 -10.47
N SER A 475 7.86 -1.07 -10.35
CA SER A 475 6.57 -1.00 -9.64
C SER A 475 6.63 -1.39 -8.16
N PHE A 476 7.73 -1.05 -7.49
CA PHE A 476 7.95 -1.37 -6.07
C PHE A 476 7.03 -0.59 -5.12
N PHE A 477 6.44 0.50 -5.61
CA PHE A 477 5.49 1.34 -4.89
C PHE A 477 4.09 1.11 -5.44
N THR A 478 3.15 0.75 -4.56
CA THR A 478 1.72 0.61 -4.88
C THR A 478 0.98 1.95 -4.92
N MET A 479 1.63 3.02 -4.46
CA MET A 479 1.14 4.40 -4.39
C MET A 479 2.07 5.35 -5.15
N ASN A 480 1.55 6.51 -5.56
CA ASN A 480 2.40 7.56 -6.12
C ASN A 480 3.20 8.23 -5.01
N VAL A 481 4.48 7.87 -4.89
CA VAL A 481 5.39 8.40 -3.86
C VAL A 481 6.29 9.48 -4.46
N ALA A 482 6.38 10.64 -3.79
CA ALA A 482 7.29 11.71 -4.17
C ALA A 482 8.74 11.31 -3.87
N LYS A 483 9.66 11.66 -4.79
CA LYS A 483 11.09 11.32 -4.65
C LYS A 483 11.71 12.00 -3.44
N GLU A 484 11.33 13.25 -3.22
CA GLU A 484 11.82 14.10 -2.14
C GLU A 484 11.51 13.53 -0.76
N ASP A 485 10.31 12.96 -0.58
CA ASP A 485 9.91 12.39 0.71
C ASP A 485 10.62 11.07 0.99
N MET A 486 10.87 10.26 -0.05
CA MET A 486 11.65 9.04 0.08
C MET A 486 13.14 9.31 0.29
N GLU A 487 13.66 10.38 -0.32
CA GLU A 487 15.03 10.82 -0.09
C GLU A 487 15.23 11.28 1.35
N LYS A 488 14.30 12.07 1.92
CA LYS A 488 14.33 12.43 3.35
C LYS A 488 14.27 11.19 4.23
N PHE A 489 13.33 10.26 3.98
CA PHE A 489 13.24 9.03 4.75
C PHE A 489 14.55 8.23 4.68
N PHE A 490 15.16 8.12 3.50
CA PHE A 490 16.44 7.45 3.31
C PHE A 490 17.56 8.14 4.10
N GLU A 491 17.66 9.47 4.05
CA GLU A 491 18.68 10.23 4.78
C GLU A 491 18.55 10.06 6.30
N ILE A 492 17.33 10.13 6.84
CA ILE A 492 17.04 9.89 8.27
C ILE A 492 17.40 8.46 8.65
N TRP A 493 16.95 7.50 7.85
CA TRP A 493 17.20 6.08 8.07
C TRP A 493 18.69 5.73 8.03
N GLU A 494 19.43 6.27 7.06
CA GLU A 494 20.89 6.13 6.95
C GLU A 494 21.58 6.76 8.15
N HIS A 495 21.27 8.02 8.49
CA HIS A 495 21.87 8.72 9.61
C HIS A 495 21.68 7.96 10.93
N ASN A 496 20.43 7.59 11.25
CA ASN A 496 20.10 6.92 12.50
C ASN A 496 20.79 5.55 12.63
N HIS A 497 21.03 4.83 11.54
CA HIS A 497 21.83 3.60 11.60
C HIS A 497 23.32 3.88 11.81
N ARG A 498 23.88 4.87 11.13
CA ARG A 498 25.30 5.22 11.23
C ARG A 498 25.70 5.58 12.65
N ILE A 499 24.93 6.42 13.31
CA ILE A 499 25.26 6.90 14.65
C ILE A 499 25.26 5.78 15.71
N LEU A 500 24.64 4.62 15.44
CA LEU A 500 24.74 3.43 16.30
C LEU A 500 26.14 2.82 16.26
N GLY A 501 26.75 2.70 15.09
CA GLY A 501 28.12 2.17 14.93
C GLY A 501 29.20 3.09 15.48
N ASP A 502 28.94 4.40 15.49
CA ASP A 502 29.87 5.41 16.03
C ASP A 502 29.74 5.57 17.55
N SER A 503 28.68 5.01 18.15
CA SER A 503 28.39 5.19 19.58
C SER A 503 29.42 4.47 20.47
N THR A 504 29.93 5.18 21.48
CA THR A 504 30.68 4.58 22.58
C THR A 504 29.85 4.63 23.85
N VAL A 505 29.63 3.47 24.47
CA VAL A 505 28.93 3.38 25.74
C VAL A 505 29.93 3.29 26.87
N ASP A 506 30.14 4.42 27.54
CA ASP A 506 31.16 4.57 28.58
C ASP A 506 30.60 4.33 30.00
N ASN A 507 29.27 4.25 30.13
CA ASN A 507 28.55 4.08 31.39
C ASN A 507 27.49 2.98 31.28
N LYS A 508 27.11 2.42 32.44
CA LYS A 508 26.04 1.43 32.55
C LYS A 508 24.83 2.05 33.23
N PHE A 509 23.65 1.85 32.66
CA PHE A 509 22.37 2.25 33.24
C PHE A 509 22.13 1.49 34.56
N SER A 510 21.65 2.17 35.60
CA SER A 510 21.50 1.54 36.91
C SER A 510 20.26 0.65 37.02
N GLY A 511 19.20 0.98 36.29
CA GLY A 511 17.92 0.25 36.28
C GLY A 511 17.89 -1.02 35.41
N ASN A 512 16.69 -1.54 35.18
CA ASN A 512 16.46 -2.75 34.39
C ASN A 512 16.15 -2.42 32.92
N ILE A 513 16.34 -3.41 32.05
CA ILE A 513 15.80 -3.41 30.68
C ILE A 513 14.75 -4.49 30.57
N VAL A 514 13.59 -4.12 30.04
CA VAL A 514 12.55 -5.05 29.60
C VAL A 514 12.60 -5.11 28.08
N MET A 515 13.01 -6.25 27.53
CA MET A 515 13.14 -6.49 26.10
C MET A 515 11.95 -7.31 25.60
N PHE A 516 11.16 -6.75 24.69
CA PHE A 516 10.21 -7.52 23.88
C PHE A 516 10.92 -8.05 22.65
N ASN A 517 11.24 -9.33 22.66
CA ASN A 517 12.04 -10.00 21.64
C ASN A 517 11.14 -10.62 20.56
N ALA A 518 11.32 -10.19 19.31
CA ALA A 518 10.64 -10.79 18.17
C ALA A 518 11.29 -12.14 17.85
N VAL A 519 10.54 -13.23 17.99
CA VAL A 519 11.13 -14.59 17.96
C VAL A 519 11.36 -15.15 16.56
N GLU A 520 10.66 -14.65 15.55
CA GLU A 520 10.82 -15.12 14.18
C GLU A 520 12.01 -14.39 13.53
N LYS A 521 12.77 -15.11 12.69
CA LYS A 521 13.86 -14.53 11.92
C LYS A 521 13.56 -14.61 10.43
N GLY A 522 13.11 -13.50 9.87
CA GLY A 522 12.88 -13.39 8.43
C GLY A 522 14.19 -13.40 7.63
N VAL A 523 14.18 -14.04 6.46
CA VAL A 523 15.34 -14.08 5.53
C VAL A 523 15.77 -12.67 5.11
N GLY A 524 14.81 -11.74 4.97
CA GLY A 524 15.07 -10.34 4.63
C GLY A 524 15.90 -9.60 5.69
N LEU A 525 15.60 -9.81 6.97
CA LEU A 525 16.32 -9.18 8.08
C LEU A 525 17.79 -9.59 8.09
N LYS A 526 18.09 -10.88 7.90
CA LYS A 526 19.48 -11.36 7.86
C LYS A 526 20.28 -10.67 6.75
N LYS A 527 19.71 -10.58 5.55
CA LYS A 527 20.36 -9.94 4.40
C LYS A 527 20.53 -8.43 4.60
N LEU A 528 19.55 -7.77 5.23
CA LEU A 528 19.65 -6.37 5.59
C LEU A 528 20.82 -6.13 6.55
N LEU A 529 20.91 -6.91 7.63
CA LEU A 529 21.98 -6.78 8.62
C LEU A 529 23.38 -7.03 8.01
N GLU A 530 23.50 -7.99 7.11
CA GLU A 530 24.74 -8.23 6.35
C GLU A 530 25.16 -7.01 5.51
N LEU A 531 24.22 -6.38 4.78
CA LEU A 531 24.52 -5.18 3.99
C LEU A 531 24.90 -3.99 4.87
N LEU A 532 24.24 -3.86 6.01
CA LEU A 532 24.47 -2.78 6.97
C LEU A 532 25.67 -3.02 7.90
N ASN A 533 26.44 -4.10 7.68
CA ASN A 533 27.56 -4.48 8.53
C ASN A 533 27.15 -4.51 10.03
N THR A 534 26.04 -5.17 10.32
CA THR A 534 25.47 -5.28 11.67
C THR A 534 25.34 -6.75 12.04
N SER A 535 25.77 -7.10 13.25
CA SER A 535 25.71 -8.47 13.77
C SER A 535 24.42 -8.75 14.53
N ASP A 536 23.71 -9.80 14.13
CA ASP A 536 22.51 -10.31 14.83
C ASP A 536 22.89 -11.09 16.10
N LEU A 537 23.33 -10.35 17.12
CA LEU A 537 23.73 -10.92 18.41
C LEU A 537 22.50 -11.18 19.31
N PRO A 538 22.57 -12.18 20.21
CA PRO A 538 21.50 -12.45 21.18
C PRO A 538 21.18 -11.21 22.04
N LYS A 539 19.92 -11.02 22.39
CA LYS A 539 19.47 -9.82 23.13
C LYS A 539 20.12 -9.72 24.51
N GLU A 540 20.47 -10.85 25.13
CA GLU A 540 21.17 -10.94 26.42
C GLU A 540 22.46 -10.12 26.48
N LYS A 541 23.05 -9.77 25.33
CA LYS A 541 24.21 -8.88 25.27
C LYS A 541 23.94 -7.50 25.86
N TRP A 542 22.69 -7.05 25.92
CA TRP A 542 22.29 -5.83 26.64
C TRP A 542 22.64 -5.85 28.13
N GLN A 543 22.74 -7.04 28.77
CA GLN A 543 23.17 -7.15 30.17
C GLN A 543 24.56 -6.54 30.42
N THR A 544 25.39 -6.42 29.39
CA THR A 544 26.72 -5.77 29.46
C THR A 544 26.61 -4.28 29.81
N TYR A 545 25.50 -3.65 29.44
CA TYR A 545 25.27 -2.21 29.48
C TYR A 545 24.41 -1.76 30.67
N ILE A 546 23.97 -2.68 31.52
CA ILE A 546 23.16 -2.34 32.71
C ILE A 546 23.78 -2.90 33.98
N ARG A 547 23.46 -2.28 35.12
CA ARG A 547 23.75 -2.81 36.46
C ARG A 547 22.55 -3.57 37.04
N GLY A 548 21.34 -3.22 36.62
CA GLY A 548 20.13 -3.95 36.94
C GLY A 548 20.03 -5.28 36.18
N LYS A 549 18.80 -5.78 36.06
CA LYS A 549 18.51 -7.06 35.40
C LYS A 549 17.94 -6.83 34.01
N MET A 550 18.25 -7.76 33.11
CA MET A 550 17.54 -7.86 31.85
C MET A 550 16.39 -8.85 31.99
N GLU A 551 15.19 -8.46 31.56
CA GLU A 551 14.04 -9.33 31.38
C GLU A 551 13.73 -9.42 29.89
N ILE A 552 13.63 -10.64 29.35
CA ILE A 552 13.31 -10.88 27.95
C ILE A 552 11.91 -11.51 27.89
N ILE A 553 11.03 -10.89 27.12
CA ILE A 553 9.66 -11.32 26.90
C ILE A 553 9.51 -11.56 25.39
N ASP A 554 9.30 -12.81 25.03
CA ASP A 554 9.11 -13.18 23.63
C ASP A 554 7.73 -12.73 23.10
N VAL A 555 7.73 -12.21 21.87
CA VAL A 555 6.56 -11.75 21.11
C VAL A 555 6.61 -12.31 19.67
N PRO A 556 5.45 -12.60 19.05
CA PRO A 556 5.39 -13.19 17.72
C PRO A 556 5.84 -12.22 16.62
N GLY A 557 6.24 -12.77 15.47
CA GLY A 557 6.80 -12.01 14.36
C GLY A 557 8.32 -11.84 14.45
N ASP A 558 8.85 -11.21 13.41
CA ASP A 558 10.22 -10.76 13.27
C ASP A 558 10.34 -9.25 13.50
N HIS A 559 11.55 -8.70 13.35
CA HIS A 559 11.82 -7.29 13.56
C HIS A 559 10.79 -6.37 12.89
N PHE A 560 10.35 -6.66 11.68
CA PHE A 560 9.48 -5.78 10.89
C PHE A 560 8.00 -6.13 11.05
N THR A 561 7.68 -7.42 11.07
CA THR A 561 6.30 -7.91 11.23
C THR A 561 5.77 -7.75 12.65
N LEU A 562 6.62 -7.46 13.65
CA LEU A 562 6.20 -7.07 14.99
C LEU A 562 5.20 -5.91 14.96
N PHE A 563 5.45 -4.90 14.10
CA PHE A 563 4.55 -3.78 13.83
C PHE A 563 3.83 -3.88 12.48
N GLY A 564 4.12 -4.89 11.67
CA GLY A 564 3.48 -5.09 10.36
C GLY A 564 2.21 -5.95 10.38
N LYS A 565 1.91 -6.64 11.49
CA LYS A 565 0.71 -7.49 11.61
C LYS A 565 -0.07 -7.15 12.87
N GLU A 566 -1.39 -6.95 12.71
CA GLU A 566 -2.28 -6.58 13.82
C GLU A 566 -2.21 -7.57 14.99
N THR A 567 -2.15 -8.88 14.69
CA THR A 567 -2.04 -9.95 15.69
C THR A 567 -0.78 -9.80 16.56
N ASN A 568 0.34 -9.40 15.95
CA ASN A 568 1.61 -9.26 16.66
C ASN A 568 1.61 -8.01 17.54
N ILE A 569 1.09 -6.89 17.03
CA ILE A 569 0.93 -5.64 17.79
C ILE A 569 0.03 -5.86 19.01
N LYS A 570 -1.06 -6.61 18.85
CA LYS A 570 -1.99 -6.91 19.94
C LYS A 570 -1.33 -7.75 21.05
N GLU A 571 -0.53 -8.75 20.68
CA GLU A 571 0.22 -9.55 21.65
C GLU A 571 1.29 -8.70 22.35
N LEU A 572 2.04 -7.89 21.60
CA LEU A 572 3.03 -6.94 22.16
C LEU A 572 2.37 -6.00 23.18
N ALA A 573 1.25 -5.36 22.82
CA ALA A 573 0.51 -4.47 23.71
C ALA A 573 0.01 -5.19 24.97
N THR A 574 -0.44 -6.44 24.84
CA THR A 574 -0.87 -7.27 25.97
C THR A 574 0.27 -7.51 26.95
N LYS A 575 1.47 -7.82 26.45
CA LYS A 575 2.67 -7.98 27.30
C LYS A 575 3.08 -6.66 27.96
N ILE A 576 3.04 -5.55 27.21
CA ILE A 576 3.35 -4.21 27.74
C ILE A 576 2.38 -3.85 28.88
N ASN A 577 1.07 -3.98 28.66
CA ASN A 577 0.05 -3.70 29.69
C ASN A 577 0.30 -4.54 30.95
N SER A 578 0.56 -5.83 30.78
CA SER A 578 0.88 -6.73 31.91
C SER A 578 2.09 -6.25 32.70
N LYS A 579 3.15 -5.83 32.00
CA LYS A 579 4.39 -5.36 32.63
C LYS A 579 4.21 -4.01 33.34
N LEU A 580 3.35 -3.14 32.82
CA LEU A 580 3.10 -1.80 33.37
C LEU A 580 2.05 -1.75 34.48
N ASN A 581 1.46 -2.89 34.87
CA ASN A 581 0.48 -2.97 35.97
C ASN A 581 1.01 -2.42 37.31
N PHE A 582 2.33 -2.34 37.52
CA PHE A 582 2.88 -1.75 38.74
C PHE A 582 2.61 -0.24 38.86
N LEU A 583 2.41 0.47 37.75
CA LEU A 583 2.09 1.90 37.76
C LEU A 583 0.69 2.15 38.33
N VAL A 584 -0.26 1.28 38.01
CA VAL A 584 -1.63 1.36 38.55
C VAL A 584 -1.60 1.29 40.08
N LYS A 585 -0.78 0.38 40.63
CA LYS A 585 -0.63 0.20 42.09
C LYS A 585 0.07 1.35 42.81
N LYS A 586 0.71 2.28 42.09
CA LYS A 586 1.45 3.42 42.66
C LYS A 586 0.63 4.72 42.66
N ASP A 587 -0.37 4.83 41.80
CA ASP A 587 -1.26 6.00 41.71
C ASP A 587 -2.55 5.82 42.56
N ASP A 588 -2.85 4.60 43.01
CA ASP A 588 -3.79 4.31 44.11
C ASP A 588 -3.14 4.55 45.49
#